data_AF-A0A9P6Y4E2-F1
#
_entry.id   AF-A0A9P6Y4E2-F1
#
_cell.length_a   1.000
_cell.length_b   1.000
_cell.length_c   1.000
_cell.angle_alpha   90.00
_cell.angle_beta   90.00
_cell.angle_gamma   90.00
#
_symmetry.space_group_name_H-M   'P 1'
#
loop_
_entity.id
_entity.type
_entity.pdbx_description
1 polymer ?
#
loop_
_entity_poly.entity_id
_entity_poly.type
_entity_poly.pdbx_seq_one_letter_code
_entity_poly.pdbx_strand_id
1 'polypeptide(L)'
;MRQIEFNEETINVEKLKTAIEKFNNTTLPEVREQILETQRKDNEYFVKRHRILNNPFPMGSTVMIKNIEGKKSKTDAKYIGPFTVHNHTKNGNHVLTDLTGSLFDRNVPTSQIKLVSNDTNKTNDTNKTNDTNKTNDNKDIYEVQAIINHREIAPSKFEYLTTWVGYPGEQTWQKQSTFQGTDAIKKYWERRKADGNMLLKQQILVEKESHYLAMNNLLKFN
;
A
#
# COMPACT_ATOMS: atom_id res chain seq x y z
N MET A 1 -65.26 -47.29 -26.41
CA MET A 1 -64.06 -47.00 -25.60
C MET A 1 -62.85 -47.21 -26.48
N ARG A 2 -61.95 -46.23 -26.61
CA ARG A 2 -60.75 -46.33 -27.45
C ARG A 2 -59.67 -47.03 -26.62
N GLN A 3 -59.25 -48.23 -27.02
CA GLN A 3 -58.12 -48.91 -26.38
C GLN A 3 -56.83 -48.15 -26.73
N ILE A 4 -56.11 -47.71 -25.72
CA ILE A 4 -54.75 -47.17 -25.85
C ILE A 4 -53.83 -48.37 -25.73
N GLU A 5 -53.27 -48.84 -26.84
CA GLU A 5 -52.23 -49.86 -26.83
C GLU A 5 -50.93 -49.22 -26.32
N PHE A 6 -50.48 -49.65 -25.15
CA PHE A 6 -49.14 -49.34 -24.65
C PHE A 6 -48.15 -50.26 -25.37
N ASN A 7 -47.33 -49.68 -26.24
CA ASN A 7 -46.21 -50.38 -26.87
C ASN A 7 -45.06 -50.53 -25.85
N GLU A 8 -45.01 -51.65 -25.15
CA GLU A 8 -43.87 -52.02 -24.31
C GLU A 8 -42.78 -52.66 -25.18
N GLU A 9 -42.07 -51.83 -25.94
CA GLU A 9 -40.81 -52.27 -26.54
C GLU A 9 -39.81 -52.60 -25.41
N THR A 10 -39.43 -53.87 -25.32
CA THR A 10 -38.44 -54.37 -24.35
C THR A 10 -37.14 -53.58 -24.50
N ILE A 11 -36.76 -52.84 -23.45
CA ILE A 11 -35.53 -52.03 -23.42
C ILE A 11 -34.33 -52.95 -23.66
N ASN A 12 -33.62 -52.75 -24.77
CA ASN A 12 -32.39 -53.49 -25.06
C ASN A 12 -31.25 -52.98 -24.17
N VAL A 13 -31.02 -53.68 -23.06
CA VAL A 13 -30.05 -53.32 -22.01
C VAL A 13 -28.61 -53.23 -22.52
N GLU A 14 -28.22 -54.07 -23.48
CA GLU A 14 -26.86 -54.07 -24.04
C GLU A 14 -26.61 -52.81 -24.89
N LYS A 15 -27.54 -52.45 -25.77
CA LYS A 15 -27.46 -51.20 -26.55
C LYS A 15 -27.40 -49.97 -25.64
N LEU A 16 -28.15 -49.99 -24.55
CA LEU A 16 -28.14 -48.92 -23.56
C LEU A 16 -26.78 -48.81 -22.84
N LYS A 17 -26.19 -49.95 -22.43
CA LYS A 17 -24.85 -49.97 -21.81
C LYS A 17 -23.79 -49.41 -22.75
N THR A 18 -23.75 -49.86 -24.00
CA THR A 18 -22.80 -49.34 -24.99
C THR A 18 -22.99 -47.84 -25.26
N ALA A 19 -24.25 -47.36 -25.28
CA ALA A 19 -24.54 -45.94 -25.44
C ALA A 19 -24.06 -45.10 -24.24
N ILE A 20 -24.25 -45.59 -23.01
CA ILE A 20 -23.76 -44.95 -21.78
C ILE A 20 -22.23 -44.93 -21.77
N GLU A 21 -21.57 -46.02 -22.13
CA GLU A 21 -20.10 -46.08 -22.21
C GLU A 21 -19.54 -45.11 -23.25
N LYS A 22 -20.15 -45.04 -24.44
CA LYS A 22 -19.77 -44.07 -25.48
C LYS A 22 -19.97 -42.63 -24.99
N PHE A 23 -21.09 -42.35 -24.32
CA PHE A 23 -21.35 -41.03 -23.77
C PHE A 23 -20.33 -40.62 -22.70
N ASN A 24 -20.01 -41.54 -21.79
CA ASN A 24 -19.07 -41.30 -20.70
C ASN A 24 -17.63 -41.12 -21.19
N ASN A 25 -17.21 -41.88 -22.20
CA ASN A 25 -15.83 -41.89 -22.67
C ASN A 25 -15.54 -40.83 -23.74
N THR A 26 -16.55 -40.36 -24.48
CA THR A 26 -16.36 -39.43 -25.60
C THR A 26 -17.01 -38.08 -25.33
N THR A 27 -18.34 -38.05 -25.17
CA THR A 27 -19.07 -36.77 -25.14
C THR A 27 -18.91 -36.03 -23.81
N LEU A 28 -18.87 -36.73 -22.66
CA LEU A 28 -18.69 -36.07 -21.37
C LEU A 28 -17.35 -35.33 -21.25
N PRO A 29 -16.20 -35.93 -21.63
CA PRO A 29 -14.92 -35.22 -21.64
C PRO A 29 -14.94 -34.00 -22.56
N GLU A 30 -15.48 -34.12 -23.77
CA GLU A 30 -15.56 -33.00 -24.72
C GLU A 30 -16.38 -31.83 -24.17
N VAL A 31 -17.57 -32.11 -23.61
CA VAL A 31 -18.42 -31.09 -22.99
C VAL A 31 -17.72 -30.47 -21.78
N ARG A 32 -17.01 -31.27 -20.96
CA ARG A 32 -16.25 -30.77 -19.83
C ARG A 32 -15.15 -29.81 -20.27
N GLU A 33 -14.38 -30.15 -21.29
CA GLU A 33 -13.33 -29.27 -21.83
C GLU A 33 -13.93 -27.96 -22.36
N GLN A 34 -15.06 -28.01 -23.06
CA GLN A 34 -15.75 -26.80 -23.52
C GLN A 34 -16.24 -25.92 -22.36
N ILE A 35 -16.74 -26.51 -21.27
CA ILE A 35 -17.12 -25.79 -20.05
C ILE A 35 -15.90 -25.11 -19.43
N LEU A 36 -14.77 -25.83 -19.31
CA LEU A 36 -13.53 -25.29 -18.74
C LEU A 36 -12.97 -24.15 -19.58
N GLU A 37 -13.00 -24.28 -20.91
CA GLU A 37 -12.57 -23.24 -21.85
C GLU A 37 -13.42 -21.97 -21.70
N THR A 38 -14.74 -22.13 -21.62
CA THR A 38 -15.68 -21.02 -21.39
C THR A 38 -15.41 -20.36 -20.04
N GLN A 39 -15.28 -21.15 -18.97
CA GLN A 39 -14.95 -20.65 -17.63
C GLN A 39 -13.62 -19.89 -17.60
N ARG A 40 -12.60 -20.37 -18.31
CA ARG A 40 -11.29 -19.69 -18.39
C ARG A 40 -11.43 -18.34 -19.08
N LYS A 41 -12.09 -18.29 -20.24
CA LYS A 41 -12.35 -17.06 -20.99
C LYS A 41 -13.15 -16.05 -20.17
N ASP A 42 -14.19 -16.50 -19.48
CA ASP A 42 -15.02 -15.67 -18.63
C ASP A 42 -14.22 -15.13 -17.44
N ASN A 43 -13.39 -15.97 -16.81
CA ASN A 43 -12.50 -15.54 -15.72
C ASN A 43 -11.48 -14.52 -16.20
N GLU A 44 -10.81 -14.76 -17.32
CA GLU A 44 -9.86 -13.81 -17.92
C GLU A 44 -10.53 -12.46 -18.24
N TYR A 45 -11.73 -12.50 -18.81
CA TYR A 45 -12.52 -11.29 -19.07
C TYR A 45 -12.88 -10.56 -17.77
N PHE A 46 -13.31 -11.31 -16.74
CA PHE A 46 -13.67 -10.77 -15.45
C PHE A 46 -12.49 -10.07 -14.76
N VAL A 47 -11.33 -10.72 -14.71
CA VAL A 47 -10.08 -10.19 -14.13
C VAL A 47 -9.62 -8.93 -14.85
N LYS A 48 -9.74 -8.88 -16.19
CA LYS A 48 -9.41 -7.69 -16.99
C LYS A 48 -10.35 -6.52 -16.71
N ARG A 49 -11.64 -6.79 -16.52
CA ARG A 49 -12.67 -5.75 -16.40
C ARG A 49 -12.86 -5.23 -14.97
N HIS A 50 -12.60 -6.07 -13.96
CA HIS A 50 -12.89 -5.74 -12.57
C HIS A 50 -11.60 -5.60 -11.77
N ARG A 51 -11.57 -4.59 -10.90
CA ARG A 51 -10.52 -4.44 -9.91
C ARG A 51 -10.73 -5.46 -8.79
N ILE A 52 -9.97 -6.55 -8.83
CA ILE A 52 -10.00 -7.60 -7.79
C ILE A 52 -9.09 -7.18 -6.63
N LEU A 53 -9.64 -7.19 -5.42
CA LEU A 53 -8.89 -7.02 -4.19
C LEU A 53 -8.50 -8.42 -3.68
N ASN A 54 -7.20 -8.75 -3.73
CA ASN A 54 -6.71 -10.03 -3.25
C ASN A 54 -6.68 -10.10 -1.71
N ASN A 55 -6.42 -8.97 -1.08
CA ASN A 55 -6.31 -8.86 0.37
C ASN A 55 -7.55 -8.11 0.91
N PRO A 56 -8.17 -8.61 1.99
CA PRO A 56 -9.25 -7.88 2.65
C PRO A 56 -8.73 -6.57 3.25
N PHE A 57 -9.63 -5.61 3.44
CA PHE A 57 -9.30 -4.40 4.20
C PHE A 57 -8.89 -4.78 5.63
N PRO A 58 -7.83 -4.16 6.17
CA PRO A 58 -7.38 -4.52 7.51
C PRO A 58 -8.38 -4.06 8.58
N MET A 59 -8.33 -4.71 9.74
CA MET A 59 -9.13 -4.31 10.89
C MET A 59 -8.81 -2.88 11.33
N GLY A 60 -9.82 -2.16 11.81
CA GLY A 60 -9.69 -0.76 12.20
C GLY A 60 -9.71 0.24 11.04
N SER A 61 -9.65 -0.20 9.79
CA SER A 61 -9.77 0.71 8.65
C SER A 61 -11.15 1.37 8.57
N THR A 62 -11.17 2.64 8.19
CA THR A 62 -12.41 3.38 7.93
C THR A 62 -12.85 3.15 6.48
N VAL A 63 -14.09 2.74 6.31
CA VAL A 63 -14.69 2.36 5.04
C VAL A 63 -16.07 2.98 4.86
N MET A 64 -16.53 3.13 3.62
CA MET A 64 -17.89 3.57 3.31
C MET A 64 -18.64 2.46 2.56
N ILE A 65 -19.94 2.33 2.82
CA ILE A 65 -20.78 1.31 2.16
C ILE A 65 -21.51 1.95 0.97
N LYS A 66 -21.62 1.24 -0.14
CA LYS A 66 -22.39 1.66 -1.31
C LYS A 66 -23.87 1.70 -0.97
N ASN A 67 -24.52 2.84 -1.23
CA ASN A 67 -25.95 3.02 -1.03
C ASN A 67 -26.74 2.35 -2.17
N ILE A 68 -27.12 1.09 -1.99
CA ILE A 68 -27.89 0.33 -2.98
C ILE A 68 -29.40 0.53 -2.78
N GLU A 69 -29.86 0.46 -1.53
CA GLU A 69 -31.30 0.47 -1.19
C GLU A 69 -31.85 1.88 -1.03
N GLY A 70 -31.06 2.82 -0.50
CA GLY A 70 -31.50 4.18 -0.18
C GLY A 70 -31.38 5.18 -1.33
N LYS A 71 -30.86 4.77 -2.49
CA LYS A 71 -30.64 5.66 -3.64
C LYS A 71 -31.91 5.73 -4.50
N LYS A 72 -32.70 6.79 -4.34
CA LYS A 72 -33.95 7.03 -5.10
C LYS A 72 -33.75 8.03 -6.23
N SER A 73 -32.84 8.98 -6.07
CA SER A 73 -32.51 10.04 -7.02
C SER A 73 -31.06 9.97 -7.50
N LYS A 74 -30.77 10.66 -8.62
CA LYS A 74 -29.41 10.84 -9.14
C LYS A 74 -28.56 11.73 -8.23
N THR A 75 -29.19 12.62 -7.46
CA THR A 75 -28.55 13.51 -6.50
C THR A 75 -28.19 12.83 -5.18
N ASP A 76 -28.76 11.65 -4.90
CA ASP A 76 -28.52 10.95 -3.64
C ASP A 76 -27.08 10.44 -3.55
N ALA A 77 -26.54 10.44 -2.33
CA ALA A 77 -25.19 9.97 -2.07
C ALA A 77 -25.03 8.49 -2.48
N LYS A 78 -24.01 8.23 -3.31
CA LYS A 78 -23.68 6.88 -3.78
C LYS A 78 -23.11 5.99 -2.67
N TYR A 79 -22.53 6.59 -1.63
CA TYR A 79 -21.95 5.90 -0.49
C TYR A 79 -22.49 6.52 0.80
N ILE A 80 -22.78 5.67 1.78
CA ILE A 80 -23.21 6.04 3.13
C ILE A 80 -22.07 5.82 4.11
N GLY A 81 -22.03 6.70 5.12
CA GLY A 81 -21.39 6.56 6.44
C GLY A 81 -19.92 6.12 6.47
N PRO A 82 -19.06 6.78 7.27
CA PRO A 82 -17.82 6.14 7.66
C PRO A 82 -18.16 5.03 8.67
N PHE A 83 -17.77 3.81 8.34
CA PHE A 83 -17.82 2.64 9.21
C PHE A 83 -16.42 2.13 9.47
N THR A 84 -16.21 1.44 10.58
CA THR A 84 -14.92 0.83 10.90
C THR A 84 -15.00 -0.68 10.71
N VAL A 85 -14.00 -1.25 10.04
CA VAL A 85 -13.88 -2.70 9.88
C VAL A 85 -13.55 -3.32 11.23
N HIS A 86 -14.50 -4.03 11.83
CA HIS A 86 -14.30 -4.73 13.09
C HIS A 86 -13.65 -6.09 12.88
N ASN A 87 -14.16 -6.88 11.94
CA ASN A 87 -13.63 -8.21 11.64
C ASN A 87 -13.98 -8.63 10.20
N HIS A 88 -13.42 -9.75 9.74
CA HIS A 88 -13.80 -10.42 8.51
C HIS A 88 -14.22 -11.86 8.78
N THR A 89 -15.19 -12.34 8.00
CA THR A 89 -15.61 -13.73 8.00
C THR A 89 -14.64 -14.60 7.20
N LYS A 90 -14.71 -15.93 7.38
CA LYS A 90 -13.93 -16.89 6.58
C LYS A 90 -14.11 -16.73 5.07
N ASN A 91 -15.27 -16.21 4.64
CA ASN A 91 -15.63 -16.03 3.23
C ASN A 91 -15.24 -14.63 2.70
N GLY A 92 -14.56 -13.79 3.50
CA GLY A 92 -14.08 -12.48 3.08
C GLY A 92 -15.10 -11.35 3.17
N ASN A 93 -16.28 -11.58 3.77
CA ASN A 93 -17.22 -10.50 4.09
C ASN A 93 -16.76 -9.75 5.34
N HIS A 94 -17.00 -8.44 5.38
CA HIS A 94 -16.61 -7.56 6.47
C HIS A 94 -17.76 -7.37 7.46
N VAL A 95 -17.41 -7.45 8.73
CA VAL A 95 -18.25 -7.05 9.86
C VAL A 95 -17.86 -5.62 10.20
N LEU A 96 -18.83 -4.71 10.09
CA LEU A 96 -18.61 -3.28 10.22
C LEU A 96 -19.21 -2.77 11.53
N THR A 97 -18.66 -1.67 12.03
CA THR A 97 -19.17 -0.96 13.20
C THR A 97 -19.39 0.51 12.85
N ASP A 98 -20.43 1.09 13.44
CA ASP A 98 -20.73 2.51 13.35
C ASP A 98 -19.76 3.32 14.23
N LEU A 99 -19.83 4.65 14.14
CA LEU A 99 -19.02 5.55 15.00
C LEU A 99 -19.29 5.34 16.49
N THR A 100 -20.47 4.83 16.85
CA THR A 100 -20.87 4.51 18.23
C THR A 100 -20.30 3.18 18.73
N GLY A 101 -19.64 2.41 17.85
CA GLY A 101 -19.17 1.05 18.15
C GLY A 101 -20.25 -0.03 18.05
N SER A 102 -21.48 0.33 17.67
CA SER A 102 -22.54 -0.65 17.40
C SER A 102 -22.23 -1.42 16.11
N LEU A 103 -22.47 -2.73 16.12
CA LEU A 103 -22.31 -3.57 14.93
C LEU A 103 -23.33 -3.18 13.87
N PHE A 104 -22.89 -3.12 12.62
CA PHE A 104 -23.77 -2.94 11.48
C PHE A 104 -24.62 -4.19 11.27
N ASP A 105 -25.89 -4.01 10.90
CA ASP A 105 -26.92 -5.07 10.90
C ASP A 105 -26.57 -6.31 10.05
N ARG A 106 -25.71 -6.14 9.03
CA ARG A 106 -25.34 -7.21 8.10
C ARG A 106 -23.86 -7.25 7.78
N ASN A 107 -23.38 -8.43 7.41
CA ASN A 107 -22.04 -8.59 6.85
C ASN A 107 -22.02 -8.04 5.42
N VAL A 108 -21.00 -7.24 5.10
CA VAL A 108 -20.93 -6.52 3.82
C VAL A 108 -19.78 -7.07 2.96
N PRO A 109 -20.02 -7.43 1.69
CA PRO A 109 -18.97 -7.93 0.82
C PRO A 109 -18.03 -6.81 0.37
N THR A 110 -16.77 -7.15 0.07
CA THR A 110 -15.74 -6.19 -0.38
C THR A 110 -16.17 -5.34 -1.58
N SER A 111 -17.00 -5.87 -2.49
CA SER A 111 -17.50 -5.15 -3.67
C SER A 111 -18.45 -3.98 -3.34
N GLN A 112 -19.07 -3.99 -2.16
CA GLN A 112 -19.98 -2.95 -1.70
C GLN A 112 -19.30 -1.92 -0.81
N ILE A 113 -18.01 -2.10 -0.51
CA ILE A 113 -17.27 -1.25 0.43
C ILE A 113 -16.19 -0.48 -0.33
N LYS A 114 -16.01 0.78 0.05
CA LYS A 114 -14.88 1.60 -0.39
C LYS A 114 -14.02 1.96 0.81
N LEU A 115 -12.73 1.65 0.75
CA LEU A 115 -11.76 2.11 1.73
C LEU A 115 -11.62 3.64 1.68
N VAL A 116 -11.70 4.27 2.85
CA VAL A 116 -11.47 5.71 3.03
C VAL A 116 -10.10 5.95 3.65
N SER A 117 -9.79 5.28 4.77
CA SER A 117 -8.49 5.38 5.41
C SER A 117 -8.04 4.03 5.98
N ASN A 118 -6.74 3.76 5.87
CA ASN A 118 -6.08 2.69 6.60
C ASN A 118 -5.59 3.27 7.92
N ASP A 119 -6.45 3.23 8.94
CA ASP A 119 -6.14 3.73 10.28
C ASP A 119 -5.27 2.74 11.09
N THR A 120 -4.77 1.67 10.47
CA THR A 120 -3.75 0.78 11.09
C THR A 120 -2.48 1.53 11.50
N ASN A 121 -2.28 2.76 10.98
CA ASN A 121 -1.17 3.64 11.32
C ASN A 121 -1.55 4.73 12.33
N LYS A 122 -2.75 4.70 12.93
CA LYS A 122 -3.12 5.58 14.06
C LYS A 122 -2.60 5.05 15.39
N THR A 123 -1.35 4.62 15.43
CA THR A 123 -0.54 4.74 16.65
C THR A 123 0.46 5.85 16.39
N ASN A 124 0.18 7.00 17.02
CA ASN A 124 1.02 8.19 17.09
C ASN A 124 1.07 9.03 15.80
N ASP A 125 0.04 9.84 15.58
CA ASP A 125 0.24 11.26 15.28
C ASP A 125 -1.13 11.93 15.02
N THR A 126 -1.65 12.58 16.04
CA THR A 126 -2.62 13.65 15.88
C THR A 126 -1.96 14.78 15.09
N ASN A 127 -2.22 14.80 13.78
CA ASN A 127 -2.28 15.96 12.87
C ASN A 127 -1.67 15.59 11.50
N LYS A 128 -2.47 15.06 10.58
CA LYS A 128 -2.19 15.34 9.16
C LYS A 128 -3.43 15.34 8.28
N THR A 129 -3.52 16.47 7.59
CA THR A 129 -4.53 16.92 6.64
C THR A 129 -4.75 15.97 5.48
N ASN A 130 -6.00 15.98 5.01
CA ASN A 130 -6.47 15.36 3.78
C ASN A 130 -5.64 15.83 2.59
N ASP A 131 -4.83 14.96 2.00
CA ASP A 131 -4.65 14.98 0.55
C ASP A 131 -4.27 13.59 -0.01
N THR A 132 -4.56 13.49 -1.30
CA THR A 132 -4.97 12.32 -2.06
C THR A 132 -3.81 11.48 -2.61
N ASN A 133 -4.11 10.20 -2.88
CA ASN A 133 -3.33 9.27 -3.71
C ASN A 133 -1.95 8.85 -3.16
N LYS A 134 -1.93 7.89 -2.23
CA LYS A 134 -0.72 7.11 -1.95
C LYS A 134 -0.84 5.71 -2.54
N THR A 135 -0.08 5.49 -3.61
CA THR A 135 0.17 4.20 -4.24
C THR A 135 0.72 3.20 -3.22
N ASN A 136 0.29 1.95 -3.37
CA ASN A 136 0.59 0.82 -2.49
C ASN A 136 2.05 0.34 -2.59
N ASP A 137 3.01 1.20 -2.29
CA ASP A 137 4.36 0.80 -1.94
C ASP A 137 4.53 1.12 -0.47
N ASN A 138 4.34 0.11 0.40
CA ASN A 138 4.62 0.19 1.83
C ASN A 138 6.13 0.37 2.06
N LYS A 139 6.66 1.54 1.70
CA LYS A 139 7.92 2.04 2.21
C LYS A 139 7.54 2.99 3.33
N ASP A 140 7.78 2.55 4.56
CA ASP A 140 7.52 3.34 5.75
C ASP A 140 8.18 4.72 5.59
N ILE A 141 7.37 5.77 5.69
CA ILE A 141 7.84 7.15 5.57
C ILE A 141 8.06 7.64 6.99
N TYR A 142 9.32 7.93 7.32
CA TYR A 142 9.71 8.49 8.61
C TYR A 142 10.09 9.95 8.45
N GLU A 143 9.78 10.76 9.47
CA GLU A 143 10.19 12.16 9.50
C GLU A 143 11.68 12.29 9.86
N VAL A 144 12.40 13.08 9.06
CA VAL A 144 13.83 13.32 9.25
C VAL A 144 14.03 14.37 10.33
N GLN A 145 14.69 14.00 11.43
CA GLN A 145 15.08 14.95 12.47
C GLN A 145 16.30 15.76 12.02
N ALA A 146 17.37 15.09 11.60
CA ALA A 146 18.57 15.74 11.09
C ALA A 146 19.43 14.80 10.24
N ILE A 147 20.20 15.39 9.32
CA ILE A 147 21.33 14.74 8.68
C ILE A 147 22.57 15.07 9.49
N ILE A 148 23.28 14.04 9.93
CA ILE A 148 24.44 14.13 10.81
C ILE A 148 25.73 14.19 9.99
N ASN A 149 25.81 13.38 8.94
CA ASN A 149 27.00 13.29 8.11
C ASN A 149 26.65 12.93 6.66
N HIS A 150 27.64 13.02 5.78
CA HIS A 150 27.54 12.60 4.39
C HIS A 150 28.79 11.81 3.99
N ARG A 151 28.66 10.94 2.99
CA ARG A 151 29.78 10.25 2.34
C ARG A 151 29.58 10.23 0.84
N GLU A 152 30.68 10.39 0.09
CA GLU A 152 30.67 10.26 -1.36
C GLU A 152 30.86 8.79 -1.75
N ILE A 153 30.03 8.30 -2.67
CA ILE A 153 30.05 6.91 -3.15
C ILE A 153 30.53 6.84 -4.58
N ALA A 154 30.26 7.89 -5.35
CA ALA A 154 30.73 8.10 -6.70
C ALA A 154 30.76 9.63 -6.94
N PRO A 155 31.44 10.11 -8.01
CA PRO A 155 31.52 11.54 -8.29
C PRO A 155 30.13 12.20 -8.25
N SER A 156 29.94 13.14 -7.33
CA SER A 156 28.67 13.87 -7.13
C SER A 156 27.47 13.00 -6.69
N LYS A 157 27.72 11.82 -6.10
CA LYS A 157 26.69 10.95 -5.52
C LYS A 157 26.97 10.71 -4.04
N PHE A 158 26.05 11.21 -3.21
CA PHE A 158 26.18 11.17 -1.76
C PHE A 158 25.13 10.27 -1.11
N GLU A 159 25.53 9.61 -0.01
CA GLU A 159 24.62 9.13 1.01
C GLU A 159 24.74 10.01 2.25
N TYR A 160 23.61 10.12 2.96
CA TYR A 160 23.45 10.95 4.13
C TYR A 160 23.13 10.08 5.34
N LEU A 161 23.86 10.26 6.42
CA LEU A 161 23.58 9.59 7.70
C LEU A 161 22.47 10.36 8.40
N THR A 162 21.29 9.76 8.46
CA THR A 162 20.04 10.41 8.86
C THR A 162 19.55 9.85 10.19
N THR A 163 19.16 10.74 11.10
CA THR A 163 18.45 10.40 12.33
C THR A 163 16.98 10.80 12.25
N TRP A 164 16.12 10.07 12.96
CA TRP A 164 14.68 10.09 12.77
C TRP A 164 13.97 10.65 13.99
N VAL A 165 12.89 11.42 13.78
CA VAL A 165 12.07 11.96 14.86
C VAL A 165 11.49 10.80 15.69
N GLY A 166 11.65 10.87 17.01
CA GLY A 166 11.14 9.84 17.94
C GLY A 166 12.07 8.62 18.14
N TYR A 167 13.17 8.52 17.37
CA TYR A 167 14.15 7.43 17.48
C TYR A 167 15.58 7.97 17.68
N PRO A 168 15.85 8.70 18.78
CA PRO A 168 17.18 9.23 19.05
C PRO A 168 18.14 8.07 19.32
N GLY A 169 19.09 7.85 18.41
CA GLY A 169 20.07 6.75 18.49
C GLY A 169 20.00 5.81 17.29
N GLU A 170 18.89 5.80 16.56
CA GLU A 170 18.80 5.10 15.29
C GLU A 170 19.25 6.03 14.15
N GLN A 171 20.33 5.64 13.49
CA GLN A 171 20.91 6.37 12.38
C GLN A 171 21.13 5.44 11.21
N THR A 172 20.64 5.83 10.04
CA THR A 172 20.78 5.00 8.83
C THR A 172 21.28 5.83 7.66
N TRP A 173 22.07 5.21 6.79
CA TRP A 173 22.55 5.83 5.56
C TRP A 173 21.43 5.81 4.51
N GLN A 174 21.07 7.00 4.04
CA GLN A 174 19.99 7.22 3.07
C GLN A 174 20.54 7.85 1.79
N LYS A 175 20.12 7.34 0.64
CA LYS A 175 20.47 7.91 -0.67
C LYS A 175 19.67 9.19 -0.89
N GLN A 176 20.20 10.14 -1.65
CA GLN A 176 19.45 11.35 -1.99
C GLN A 176 18.07 11.07 -2.61
N SER A 177 17.94 10.00 -3.40
CA SER A 177 16.67 9.60 -4.04
C SER A 177 15.64 8.98 -3.09
N THR A 178 16.01 8.63 -1.84
CA THR A 178 15.04 8.11 -0.87
C THR A 178 14.30 9.21 -0.11
N PHE A 179 14.78 10.45 -0.16
CA PHE A 179 14.13 11.60 0.45
C PHE A 179 12.98 12.10 -0.44
N GLN A 180 11.85 12.42 0.19
CA GLN A 180 10.68 13.01 -0.48
C GLN A 180 10.84 14.50 -0.80
N GLY A 181 11.94 15.13 -0.37
CA GLY A 181 12.22 16.55 -0.56
C GLY A 181 13.70 16.90 -0.34
N THR A 182 14.07 18.14 -0.63
CA THR A 182 15.48 18.60 -0.56
C THR A 182 15.81 19.41 0.68
N ASP A 183 14.83 19.73 1.52
CA ASP A 183 14.98 20.71 2.60
C ASP A 183 15.96 20.24 3.69
N ALA A 184 15.89 18.96 4.08
CA ALA A 184 16.82 18.38 5.05
C ALA A 184 18.27 18.43 4.55
N ILE A 185 18.48 18.13 3.26
CA ILE A 185 19.79 18.16 2.61
C ILE A 185 20.31 19.60 2.51
N LYS A 186 19.45 20.55 2.12
CA LYS A 186 19.82 21.98 2.05
C LYS A 186 20.27 22.51 3.40
N LYS A 187 19.46 22.30 4.47
CA LYS A 187 19.79 22.72 5.84
C LYS A 187 21.12 22.14 6.31
N TYR A 188 21.41 20.88 5.96
CA TYR A 188 22.67 20.23 6.30
C TYR A 188 23.87 20.91 5.62
N TRP A 189 23.78 21.19 4.32
CA TRP A 189 24.87 21.84 3.58
C TRP A 189 25.05 23.31 3.97
N GLU A 190 23.97 24.03 4.30
CA GLU A 190 24.04 25.38 4.85
C GLU A 190 24.83 25.40 6.16
N ARG A 191 24.54 24.47 7.08
CA ARG A 191 25.33 24.31 8.31
C ARG A 191 26.81 23.99 8.02
N ARG A 192 27.09 23.03 7.14
CA ARG A 192 28.47 22.65 6.77
C ARG A 192 29.27 23.82 6.18
N LYS A 193 28.65 24.67 5.37
CA LYS A 193 29.31 25.87 4.82
C LYS A 193 29.64 26.88 5.92
N ALA A 194 28.72 27.09 6.86
CA ALA A 194 28.97 27.95 8.01
C ALA A 194 30.11 27.43 8.88
N ASP A 195 30.13 26.12 9.16
CA ASP A 195 31.19 25.47 9.93
C ASP A 195 32.55 25.57 9.22
N GLY A 196 32.60 25.30 7.91
CA GLY A 196 33.82 25.43 7.11
C GLY A 196 34.40 26.85 7.09
N ASN A 197 33.54 27.87 6.95
CA ASN A 197 33.94 29.27 7.04
C ASN A 197 34.46 29.64 8.44
N MET A 198 33.87 29.07 9.50
CA MET A 198 34.32 29.29 10.86
C MET A 198 35.71 28.68 11.10
N LEU A 199 35.97 27.47 10.60
CA LEU A 199 37.27 26.81 10.71
C LEU A 199 38.37 27.57 9.95
N LEU A 200 38.08 28.07 8.75
CA LEU A 200 39.02 28.88 7.98
C LEU A 200 39.35 30.19 8.72
N LYS A 201 38.35 30.84 9.32
CA LYS A 201 38.55 32.07 10.10
C LYS A 201 39.41 31.84 11.35
N GLN A 202 39.23 30.69 12.04
CA GLN A 202 40.06 30.31 13.18
C GLN A 202 41.51 30.03 12.77
N GLN A 203 41.72 29.33 11.66
CA GLN A 203 43.07 29.04 11.16
C GLN A 203 43.85 30.30 10.77
N ILE A 204 43.18 31.25 10.08
CA ILE A 204 43.77 32.56 9.76
C ILE A 204 44.11 33.35 11.03
N LEU A 205 43.33 33.21 12.11
CA LEU A 205 43.61 33.87 13.39
C LEU A 205 44.87 33.30 14.05
N VAL A 206 44.98 31.97 14.10
CA VAL A 206 46.14 31.26 14.68
C VAL A 206 47.43 31.56 13.91
N GLU A 207 47.37 31.61 12.58
CA GLU A 207 48.52 31.98 11.73
C GLU A 207 48.96 33.42 11.96
N LYS A 208 48.01 34.36 12.13
CA LYS A 208 48.33 35.75 12.46
C LYS A 208 48.98 35.88 13.83
N GLU A 209 48.45 35.23 14.86
CA GLU A 209 49.05 35.24 16.20
C GLU A 209 50.46 34.65 16.21
N SER A 210 50.67 33.56 15.47
CA SER A 210 51.99 32.94 15.29
C SER A 210 52.98 33.91 14.62
N HIS A 211 52.53 34.65 13.61
CA HIS A 211 53.34 35.66 12.92
C HIS A 211 53.70 36.84 13.86
N TYR A 212 52.76 37.33 14.66
CA TYR A 212 53.04 38.40 15.63
C TYR A 212 54.06 37.96 16.69
N LEU A 213 53.97 36.72 17.17
CA LEU A 213 54.90 36.17 18.15
C LEU A 213 56.33 36.01 17.57
N ALA A 214 56.43 35.60 16.30
CA ALA A 214 57.70 35.50 15.59
C ALA A 214 58.37 36.87 15.38
N MET A 215 57.60 37.90 15.01
CA MET A 215 58.11 39.27 14.89
C MET A 215 58.59 39.84 16.23
N ASN A 216 57.87 39.57 17.31
CA ASN A 216 58.23 40.05 18.65
C ASN A 216 59.47 39.35 19.22
N ASN A 217 59.72 38.09 18.85
CA ASN A 217 60.96 37.39 19.22
C ASN A 217 62.18 37.93 18.44
N LEU A 218 62.02 38.33 17.17
CA LEU A 218 63.09 38.96 16.40
C LEU A 218 63.50 40.34 16.93
N LEU A 219 62.57 41.08 17.51
CA LEU A 219 62.83 42.39 18.14
C LEU A 219 63.56 42.29 19.49
N LYS A 220 63.69 41.10 20.09
CA LYS A 220 64.37 40.88 21.37
C LYS A 220 65.84 40.45 21.25
N PHE A 221 66.36 40.30 20.03
CA PHE A 221 67.75 39.88 19.76
C PHE A 221 68.62 40.98 19.11
N ASN A 222 68.18 42.24 19.13
CA ASN A 222 68.99 43.41 18.79
C ASN A 222 69.22 44.29 20.01
#